data_AF-A0A2V9VPC1-F1
#
_entry.id   AF-A0A2V9VPC1-F1
#
_cell.length_a   1.000
_cell.length_b   1.000
_cell.length_c   1.000
_cell.angle_alpha   90.00
_cell.angle_beta   90.00
_cell.angle_gamma   90.00
#
_symmetry.space_group_name_H-M   'P 1'
#
loop_
_entity.id
_entity.type
_entity.pdbx_description
1 polymer ?
#
loop_
_entity_poly.entity_id
_entity_poly.type
_entity_poly.pdbx_seq_one_letter_code
_entity_poly.pdbx_strand_id
1 'polypeptide(L)'
;MELAGNLPALSWVTPPAADTDHPPDSACAGENWTVQQINAVMQGPQSQWNTTVIFLTWDDFGGFYDHAAPPFRDQYGLGIRVPMIVIGPWAIQGVYHTEVEFASVLRFMEETFALPNLGGADTVANDFQDAFNYSQTPLPQLVLSQRTCPKASPDDPVFDPDDLDD
;
A
#
# COMPACT_ATOMS: atom_id res chain seq x y z
N MET A 1 -11.30 -12.83 3.06
CA MET A 1 -12.54 -12.06 3.15
C MET A 1 -13.38 -12.36 1.90
N GLU A 2 -14.54 -13.01 2.01
CA GLU A 2 -15.46 -13.05 0.85
C GLU A 2 -16.25 -11.74 0.86
N LEU A 3 -15.93 -10.82 -0.05
CA LEU A 3 -16.58 -9.52 -0.11
C LEU A 3 -17.97 -9.68 -0.72
N ALA A 4 -19.00 -9.69 0.14
CA ALA A 4 -20.41 -9.80 -0.22
C ALA A 4 -20.97 -8.57 -0.97
N GLY A 5 -20.14 -7.87 -1.74
CA GLY A 5 -20.59 -6.75 -2.55
C GLY A 5 -20.77 -5.42 -1.79
N ASN A 6 -20.09 -5.19 -0.66
CA ASN A 6 -20.28 -3.98 0.17
C ASN A 6 -18.95 -3.32 0.60
N LEU A 7 -17.97 -3.21 -0.30
CA LEU A 7 -16.75 -2.46 0.00
C LEU A 7 -17.09 -1.00 0.36
N PRO A 8 -16.62 -0.46 1.50
CA PRO A 8 -16.69 0.97 1.79
C PRO A 8 -15.98 1.80 0.73
N ALA A 9 -16.33 3.09 0.63
CA ALA A 9 -15.65 4.02 -0.28
C ALA A 9 -14.15 4.20 0.02
N LEU A 10 -13.75 4.03 1.29
CA LEU A 10 -12.37 4.01 1.75
C LEU A 10 -12.22 2.92 2.81
N SER A 11 -11.18 2.11 2.68
CA SER A 11 -10.81 1.08 3.66
C SER A 11 -9.31 1.14 3.92
N TRP A 12 -8.92 1.19 5.20
CA TRP A 12 -7.56 0.97 5.64
C TRP A 12 -7.44 -0.46 6.12
N VAL A 13 -6.46 -1.19 5.61
CA VAL A 13 -6.28 -2.62 5.86
C VAL A 13 -4.84 -2.82 6.29
N THR A 14 -4.66 -3.26 7.54
CA THR A 14 -3.36 -3.60 8.11
C THR A 14 -3.32 -5.08 8.47
N PRO A 15 -2.17 -5.75 8.33
CA PRO A 15 -2.05 -7.14 8.74
C PRO A 15 -2.20 -7.28 10.25
N PRO A 16 -2.73 -8.41 10.73
CA PRO A 16 -2.48 -8.84 12.10
C PRO A 16 -0.97 -8.89 12.36
N ALA A 17 -0.55 -8.64 13.61
CA ALA A 17 0.87 -8.68 13.98
C ALA A 17 1.57 -10.01 13.61
N ALA A 18 0.86 -11.14 13.55
CA ALA A 18 1.43 -12.43 13.17
C ALA A 18 1.62 -12.65 11.66
N ASP A 19 1.03 -11.78 10.83
CA ASP A 19 0.98 -11.88 9.38
C ASP A 19 1.55 -10.60 8.71
N THR A 20 2.44 -9.90 9.41
CA THR A 20 3.14 -8.70 8.92
C THR A 20 4.46 -9.05 8.23
N ASP A 21 5.02 -8.08 7.51
CA ASP A 21 6.37 -8.15 6.95
C ASP A 21 7.46 -7.68 7.95
N HIS A 22 7.06 -7.17 9.12
CA HIS A 22 7.95 -6.62 10.14
C HIS A 22 8.86 -7.70 10.76
N PRO A 23 10.18 -7.50 10.85
CA PRO A 23 11.08 -8.41 11.58
C PRO A 23 10.68 -8.56 13.06
N PRO A 24 10.89 -9.74 13.69
CA PRO A 24 11.49 -10.95 13.18
C PRO A 24 10.51 -11.85 12.41
N ASP A 25 9.28 -11.38 12.12
CA ASP A 25 8.28 -12.18 11.42
C ASP A 25 8.66 -12.48 9.97
N SER A 26 8.00 -13.48 9.40
CA SER A 26 8.31 -13.94 8.05
C SER A 26 7.68 -13.01 7.01
N ALA A 27 8.50 -12.21 6.34
CA ALA A 27 8.07 -11.44 5.15
C ALA A 27 7.41 -12.32 4.06
N CYS A 28 7.74 -13.62 3.98
CA CYS A 28 7.03 -14.52 3.08
C CYS A 28 5.58 -14.77 3.53
N ALA A 29 5.36 -14.93 4.85
CA ALA A 29 4.02 -15.10 5.41
C ALA A 29 3.21 -13.81 5.30
N GLY A 30 3.83 -12.64 5.55
CA GLY A 30 3.19 -11.35 5.33
C GLY A 30 2.83 -11.08 3.86
N GLU A 31 3.72 -11.42 2.91
CA GLU A 31 3.42 -11.39 1.47
C GLU A 31 2.19 -12.26 1.13
N ASN A 32 2.10 -13.47 1.73
CA ASN A 32 0.95 -14.34 1.53
C ASN A 32 -0.37 -13.75 2.05
N TRP A 33 -0.33 -13.04 3.17
CA TRP A 33 -1.50 -12.36 3.72
C TRP A 33 -1.92 -11.20 2.80
N THR A 34 -0.95 -10.41 2.34
CA THR A 34 -1.17 -9.31 1.39
C THR A 34 -1.78 -9.82 0.08
N VAL A 35 -1.20 -10.89 -0.51
CA VAL A 35 -1.74 -11.56 -1.70
C VAL A 35 -3.17 -12.04 -1.46
N GLN A 36 -3.47 -12.60 -0.29
CA GLN A 36 -4.82 -13.06 0.04
C GLN A 36 -5.84 -11.92 0.04
N GLN A 37 -5.50 -10.76 0.63
CA GLN A 37 -6.42 -9.62 0.67
C GLN A 37 -6.61 -8.99 -0.71
N ILE A 38 -5.53 -8.79 -1.47
CA ILE A 38 -5.60 -8.25 -2.83
C ILE A 38 -6.41 -9.18 -3.73
N ASN A 39 -6.16 -10.49 -3.68
CA ASN A 39 -6.94 -11.48 -4.44
C ASN A 39 -8.42 -11.44 -4.08
N ALA A 40 -8.76 -11.31 -2.80
CA ALA A 40 -10.14 -11.24 -2.35
C ALA A 40 -10.86 -10.02 -2.93
N VAL A 41 -10.20 -8.86 -2.97
CA VAL A 41 -10.73 -7.63 -3.60
C VAL A 41 -10.86 -7.81 -5.11
N MET A 42 -9.80 -8.32 -5.76
CA MET A 42 -9.81 -8.56 -7.20
C MET A 42 -10.92 -9.51 -7.62
N GLN A 43 -11.10 -10.63 -6.91
CA GLN A 43 -12.08 -11.67 -7.23
C GLN A 43 -13.51 -11.37 -6.76
N GLY A 44 -13.74 -10.18 -6.17
CA GLY A 44 -15.08 -9.72 -5.83
C GLY A 44 -15.96 -9.49 -7.08
N PRO A 45 -17.20 -9.00 -6.90
CA PRO A 45 -18.08 -8.69 -8.02
C PRO A 45 -17.40 -7.75 -9.02
N GLN A 46 -17.43 -8.08 -10.31
CA GLN A 46 -16.72 -7.31 -11.35
C GLN A 46 -17.11 -5.83 -11.36
N SER A 47 -18.37 -5.51 -11.05
CA SER A 47 -18.87 -4.14 -10.95
C SER A 47 -18.16 -3.33 -9.87
N GLN A 48 -17.65 -3.97 -8.82
CA GLN A 48 -16.87 -3.33 -7.76
C GLN A 48 -15.39 -3.29 -8.08
N TRP A 49 -14.81 -4.40 -8.55
CA TRP A 49 -13.41 -4.42 -8.97
C TRP A 49 -13.12 -3.33 -10.02
N ASN A 50 -14.00 -3.17 -11.00
CA ASN A 50 -13.89 -2.13 -12.04
C ASN A 50 -13.91 -0.68 -11.50
N THR A 51 -14.30 -0.47 -10.25
CA THR A 51 -14.32 0.85 -9.61
C THR A 51 -13.44 0.91 -8.35
N THR A 52 -12.54 -0.06 -8.17
CA THR A 52 -11.67 -0.15 -7.00
C THR A 52 -10.22 0.10 -7.40
N VAL A 53 -9.51 0.82 -6.55
CA VAL A 53 -8.05 0.91 -6.56
C VAL A 53 -7.52 0.49 -5.20
N ILE A 54 -6.40 -0.23 -5.20
CA ILE A 54 -5.65 -0.61 -4.01
C ILE A 54 -4.32 0.14 -4.06
N PHE A 55 -4.01 0.86 -2.99
CA PHE A 55 -2.68 1.39 -2.72
C PHE A 55 -2.02 0.47 -1.69
N LEU A 56 -0.90 -0.14 -2.04
CA LEU A 56 -0.10 -0.97 -1.15
C LEU A 56 1.20 -0.22 -0.84
N THR A 57 1.49 -0.04 0.44
CA THR A 57 2.68 0.62 0.96
C THR A 57 3.11 -0.02 2.28
N TRP A 58 4.34 0.26 2.69
CA TRP A 58 4.87 0.00 4.02
C TRP A 58 4.84 1.30 4.81
N ASP A 59 4.67 1.22 6.13
CA ASP A 59 4.63 2.34 7.07
C ASP A 59 6.00 2.95 7.31
N ASP A 60 7.06 2.15 7.29
CA ASP A 60 8.45 2.61 7.35
C ASP A 60 9.42 1.80 6.46
N PHE A 61 10.70 2.12 6.57
CA PHE A 61 11.78 1.59 5.73
C PHE A 61 12.53 0.38 6.34
N GLY A 62 12.14 -0.07 7.52
CA GLY A 62 12.64 -1.25 8.24
C GLY A 62 14.13 -1.22 8.59
N GLY A 63 14.75 -0.03 8.65
CA GLY A 63 16.20 0.11 8.83
C GLY A 63 17.02 -0.22 7.58
N PHE A 64 16.40 -0.56 6.45
CA PHE A 64 17.09 -0.95 5.23
C PHE A 64 17.70 0.25 4.47
N TYR A 65 18.85 0.04 3.82
CA TYR A 65 19.50 1.09 3.05
C TYR A 65 18.70 1.45 1.78
N ASP A 66 18.40 2.74 1.61
CA ASP A 66 18.01 3.33 0.33
C ASP A 66 19.06 4.35 -0.14
N HIS A 67 19.29 4.40 -1.44
CA HIS A 67 20.33 5.26 -2.03
C HIS A 67 19.88 6.71 -2.27
N ALA A 68 18.57 6.99 -2.29
CA ALA A 68 18.10 8.34 -2.52
C ALA A 68 18.10 9.12 -1.21
N ALA A 69 18.66 10.32 -1.26
CA ALA A 69 18.53 11.24 -0.15
C ALA A 69 17.05 11.64 0.03
N PRO A 70 16.51 11.56 1.27
CA PRO A 70 15.17 12.03 1.59
C PRO A 70 14.91 13.47 1.10
N PRO A 71 13.79 13.73 0.41
CA PRO A 71 13.38 15.09 0.10
C PRO A 71 13.12 15.88 1.38
N PHE A 72 13.64 17.10 1.44
CA PHE A 72 13.45 18.01 2.58
C PHE A 72 12.44 19.09 2.22
N ARG A 73 11.19 18.91 2.66
CA ARG A 73 10.07 19.85 2.38
C ARG A 73 9.62 20.65 3.61
N ASP A 74 9.88 20.14 4.80
CA ASP A 74 9.63 20.82 6.07
C ASP A 74 10.76 20.52 7.07
N GLN A 75 10.54 20.73 8.37
CA GLN A 75 11.54 20.49 9.41
C GLN A 75 11.90 19.01 9.61
N TYR A 76 11.06 18.08 9.16
CA TYR A 76 11.23 16.64 9.32
C TYR A 76 11.61 15.95 8.00
N GLY A 77 11.22 16.52 6.86
CA GLY A 77 11.39 15.91 5.55
C GLY A 77 10.46 14.72 5.33
N LEU A 78 10.53 14.11 4.15
CA LEU A 78 9.66 12.97 3.80
C LEU A 78 10.19 11.61 4.28
N GLY A 79 11.35 11.58 4.92
CA GLY A 79 11.99 10.34 5.36
C GLY A 79 12.55 9.48 4.22
N ILE A 80 13.00 8.28 4.59
CA ILE A 80 13.51 7.28 3.63
C ILE A 80 12.35 6.74 2.79
N ARG A 81 12.61 6.43 1.52
CA ARG A 81 11.59 5.91 0.61
C ARG A 81 11.11 4.54 1.05
N VAL A 82 9.80 4.34 0.95
CA VAL A 82 9.13 3.04 1.00
C VAL A 82 8.52 2.71 -0.37
N PRO A 83 8.28 1.44 -0.71
CA PRO A 83 7.58 1.11 -1.94
C PRO A 83 6.11 1.56 -1.90
N MET A 84 5.62 2.07 -3.03
CA MET A 84 4.20 2.39 -3.24
C MET A 84 3.73 1.69 -4.51
N ILE A 85 2.70 0.86 -4.40
CA ILE A 85 2.16 0.08 -5.51
C ILE A 85 0.69 0.46 -5.70
N VAL A 86 0.37 0.97 -6.89
CA VAL A 86 -1.00 1.29 -7.31
C VAL A 86 -1.55 0.12 -8.14
N ILE A 87 -2.62 -0.50 -7.66
CA ILE A 87 -3.20 -1.71 -8.24
C ILE A 87 -4.66 -1.43 -8.58
N GLY A 88 -5.01 -1.49 -9.86
CA GLY A 88 -6.39 -1.32 -10.29
C GLY A 88 -6.56 -1.51 -11.80
N PRO A 89 -7.80 -1.69 -12.27
CA PRO A 89 -8.10 -1.90 -13.70
C PRO A 89 -7.73 -0.71 -14.58
N TRP A 90 -7.68 0.49 -14.00
CA TRP A 90 -7.40 1.74 -14.71
C TRP A 90 -5.99 2.28 -14.45
N ALA A 91 -5.19 1.59 -13.63
CA ALA A 91 -3.82 2.00 -13.36
C ALA A 91 -2.99 1.87 -14.64
N ILE A 92 -2.11 2.83 -14.88
CA ILE A 92 -1.16 2.78 -15.99
C ILE A 92 -0.08 1.74 -15.65
N GLN A 93 0.14 0.78 -16.55
CA GLN A 93 1.20 -0.21 -16.35
C GLN A 93 2.57 0.42 -16.54
N GLY A 94 3.41 0.36 -15.50
CA GLY A 94 4.78 0.86 -15.56
C GLY A 94 5.29 1.33 -14.22
N VAL A 95 6.42 2.03 -14.25
CA VAL A 95 6.96 2.73 -13.07
C VAL A 95 6.36 4.13 -13.04
N TYR A 96 5.74 4.46 -11.90
CA TYR A 96 5.22 5.79 -11.63
C TYR A 96 6.33 6.63 -10.98
N HIS A 97 6.66 7.77 -11.59
CA HIS A 97 7.84 8.57 -11.23
C HIS A 97 7.50 9.88 -10.51
N THR A 98 6.21 10.23 -10.39
CA THR A 98 5.80 11.39 -9.61
C THR A 98 6.16 11.15 -8.14
N GLU A 99 6.77 12.16 -7.51
CA GLU A 99 7.06 12.10 -6.07
C GLU A 99 5.75 12.07 -5.30
N VAL A 100 5.53 11.02 -4.52
CA VAL A 100 4.36 10.84 -3.65
C VAL A 100 4.82 10.48 -2.25
N GLU A 101 3.95 10.73 -1.29
CA GLU A 101 4.15 10.47 0.13
C GLU A 101 2.89 9.83 0.73
N PHE A 102 2.90 9.49 2.03
CA PHE A 102 1.74 8.88 2.68
C PHE A 102 0.47 9.74 2.55
N ALA A 103 0.62 11.07 2.65
CA ALA A 103 -0.48 12.01 2.49
C ALA A 103 -1.01 12.08 1.05
N SER A 104 -0.28 11.59 0.03
CA SER A 104 -0.77 11.54 -1.35
C SER A 104 -1.99 10.64 -1.51
N VAL A 105 -2.17 9.63 -0.65
CA VAL A 105 -3.39 8.81 -0.64
C VAL A 105 -4.58 9.65 -0.18
N LEU A 106 -4.42 10.45 0.88
CA LEU A 106 -5.46 11.36 1.34
C LEU A 106 -5.77 12.42 0.28
N ARG A 107 -4.75 13.02 -0.31
CA ARG A 107 -4.90 13.99 -1.41
C ARG A 107 -5.71 13.39 -2.57
N PHE A 108 -5.39 12.16 -3.00
CA PHE A 108 -6.14 11.48 -4.04
C PHE A 108 -7.62 11.23 -3.65
N MET A 109 -7.89 10.90 -2.39
CA MET A 109 -9.26 10.75 -1.89
C MET A 109 -10.02 12.07 -1.86
N GLU A 110 -9.38 13.17 -1.46
CA GLU A 110 -9.97 14.51 -1.48
C GLU A 110 -10.43 14.89 -2.88
N GLU A 111 -9.57 14.71 -3.87
CA GLU A 111 -9.88 14.99 -5.27
C GLU A 111 -10.97 14.06 -5.81
N THR A 112 -10.90 12.76 -5.49
CA THR A 112 -11.86 11.76 -5.97
C THR A 112 -13.27 11.97 -5.43
N PHE A 113 -13.40 12.37 -4.15
CA PHE A 113 -14.68 12.53 -3.48
C PHE A 113 -15.10 14.00 -3.28
N ALA A 114 -14.36 14.95 -3.85
CA ALA A 114 -14.57 16.39 -3.69
C ALA A 114 -14.68 16.81 -2.22
N LEU A 115 -13.73 16.35 -1.39
CA LEU A 115 -13.64 16.67 0.04
C LEU A 115 -12.66 17.83 0.28
N PRO A 116 -12.84 18.63 1.34
CA PRO A 116 -11.83 19.57 1.78
C PRO A 116 -10.60 18.83 2.36
N ASN A 117 -9.44 19.48 2.32
CA ASN A 117 -8.24 18.98 3.00
C ASN A 117 -8.36 19.05 4.53
N LEU A 118 -7.54 18.25 5.21
CA LEU A 118 -7.44 18.18 6.67
C LEU A 118 -6.45 19.18 7.26
N GLY A 119 -5.70 19.91 6.42
CA GLY A 119 -4.84 21.02 6.82
C GLY A 119 -3.43 20.61 7.26
N GLY A 120 -2.98 19.40 6.88
CA GLY A 120 -1.65 18.87 7.19
C GLY A 120 -0.80 18.68 5.93
N ALA A 121 -0.08 17.55 5.87
CA ALA A 121 0.76 17.19 4.72
C ALA A 121 -0.05 17.02 3.42
N ASP A 122 -1.33 16.65 3.54
CA ASP A 122 -2.29 16.56 2.43
C ASP A 122 -2.46 17.87 1.64
N THR A 123 -2.19 19.02 2.25
CA THR A 123 -2.29 20.33 1.59
C THR A 123 -1.21 20.58 0.54
N VAL A 124 -0.09 19.85 0.60
CA VAL A 124 1.09 20.04 -0.27
C VAL A 124 1.51 18.78 -1.02
N ALA A 125 0.98 17.61 -0.63
CA ALA A 125 1.23 16.35 -1.29
C ALA A 125 0.72 16.34 -2.74
N ASN A 126 1.47 15.70 -3.64
CA ASN A 126 0.96 15.38 -4.97
C ASN A 126 -0.16 14.32 -4.86
N ASP A 127 -1.11 14.31 -5.79
CA ASP A 127 -2.13 13.26 -5.89
C ASP A 127 -1.68 12.11 -6.81
N PHE A 128 -2.57 11.12 -7.00
CA PHE A 128 -2.36 9.97 -7.89
C PHE A 128 -3.20 10.02 -9.18
N GLN A 129 -3.87 11.13 -9.50
CA GLN A 129 -4.83 11.19 -10.60
C GLN A 129 -4.19 10.88 -11.97
N ASP A 130 -2.93 11.25 -12.15
CA ASP A 130 -2.15 10.95 -13.36
C ASP A 130 -1.56 9.53 -13.40
N ALA A 131 -1.74 8.73 -12.34
CA ALA A 131 -1.41 7.30 -12.33
C ALA A 131 -2.47 6.44 -13.06
N PHE A 132 -3.58 7.04 -13.50
CA PHE A 132 -4.71 6.34 -14.12
C PHE A 132 -4.99 6.79 -15.55
N ASN A 133 -5.41 5.84 -16.38
CA ASN A 133 -5.96 6.10 -17.70
C ASN A 133 -7.38 5.54 -17.81
N TYR A 134 -8.39 6.37 -17.50
CA TYR A 134 -9.80 5.96 -17.55
C TYR A 134 -10.37 5.78 -18.96
N SER A 135 -9.57 6.07 -20.01
CA SER A 135 -9.96 5.81 -21.40
C SER A 135 -9.46 4.46 -21.93
N GLN A 136 -8.68 3.71 -21.14
CA GLN A 136 -8.17 2.40 -21.54
C GLN A 136 -9.23 1.30 -21.45
N THR A 137 -8.91 0.10 -21.94
CA THR A 137 -9.69 -1.10 -21.58
C THR A 137 -9.26 -1.55 -20.19
N PRO A 138 -10.19 -1.80 -19.24
CA PRO A 138 -9.86 -2.30 -17.91
C PRO A 138 -8.86 -3.46 -17.96
N LEU A 139 -7.77 -3.35 -17.21
CA LEU A 139 -6.79 -4.42 -17.10
C LEU A 139 -7.44 -5.66 -16.45
N PRO A 140 -7.10 -6.88 -16.92
CA PRO A 140 -7.60 -8.10 -16.31
C PRO A 140 -7.06 -8.24 -14.87
N GLN A 141 -7.80 -8.98 -14.04
CA GLN A 141 -7.36 -9.33 -12.69
C GLN A 141 -6.04 -10.14 -12.76
N LEU A 142 -5.11 -9.83 -11.85
CA LEU A 142 -3.88 -10.59 -11.65
C LEU A 142 -3.98 -11.38 -10.35
N VAL A 143 -4.53 -12.59 -10.42
CA VAL A 143 -4.65 -13.46 -9.25
C VAL A 143 -3.33 -14.18 -9.00
N LEU A 144 -2.72 -13.92 -7.85
CA LEU A 144 -1.44 -14.51 -7.45
C LEU A 144 -1.64 -15.73 -6.54
N SER A 145 -0.75 -16.71 -6.63
CA SER A 145 -0.73 -17.85 -5.71
C SER A 145 0.10 -17.54 -4.48
N GLN A 146 -0.37 -17.97 -3.31
CA GLN A 146 0.43 -17.94 -2.08
C GLN A 146 1.64 -18.88 -2.19
N ARG A 147 2.73 -18.48 -1.57
CA ARG A 147 4.02 -19.16 -1.53
C ARG A 147 4.09 -20.13 -0.35
N THR A 148 4.87 -21.20 -0.49
CA THR A 148 5.28 -22.00 0.68
C THR A 148 6.40 -21.28 1.41
N CYS A 149 6.14 -20.86 2.64
CA CYS A 149 7.10 -20.11 3.44
C CYS A 149 7.90 -21.02 4.39
N PRO A 150 9.21 -20.79 4.55
CA PRO A 150 9.98 -21.45 5.60
C PRO A 150 9.37 -21.15 6.98
N LYS A 151 9.44 -22.12 7.90
CA LYS A 151 9.15 -21.83 9.31
C LYS A 151 10.23 -20.85 9.82
N ALA A 152 9.82 -19.84 10.58
CA ALA A 152 10.75 -18.99 11.32
C ALA A 152 11.75 -19.85 12.10
N SER A 153 13.02 -19.43 12.14
CA SER A 153 14.04 -20.15 12.87
C SER A 153 13.71 -20.06 14.37
N PRO A 154 13.87 -21.15 15.15
CA PRO A 154 13.73 -21.09 16.60
C PRO A 154 14.73 -20.13 17.28
N ASP A 155 15.80 -19.75 16.56
CA ASP A 155 16.96 -19.01 17.08
C ASP A 155 17.00 -17.54 16.62
N ASP A 156 15.99 -17.03 15.92
CA ASP A 156 15.95 -15.61 15.54
C ASP A 156 15.66 -14.74 16.78
N PRO A 157 16.48 -13.71 17.09
CA PRO A 157 16.28 -12.88 18.26
C PRO A 157 14.92 -12.17 18.18
N VAL A 158 14.11 -12.36 19.22
CA VAL A 158 12.70 -11.96 19.31
C VAL A 158 12.52 -10.47 19.67
N PHE A 159 13.59 -9.68 19.71
CA PHE A 159 13.52 -8.36 20.33
C PHE A 159 14.61 -7.42 19.81
N ASP A 160 14.21 -6.43 19.02
CA ASP A 160 14.93 -5.16 18.92
C ASP A 160 14.31 -4.20 19.97
N PRO A 161 15.07 -3.72 20.97
CA PRO A 161 14.57 -2.72 21.92
C PRO A 161 14.11 -1.40 21.28
N ASP A 162 14.48 -1.14 20.02
CA ASP A 162 14.09 0.06 19.30
C ASP A 162 12.68 -0.06 18.66
N ASP A 163 12.08 -1.26 18.59
CA ASP A 163 10.73 -1.52 18.02
C ASP A 163 9.57 -1.29 19.02
N LEU A 164 9.83 -0.67 20.18
CA LEU A 164 8.83 -0.51 21.25
C LEU A 164 7.96 0.75 21.12
N ASP A 165 8.21 1.59 20.11
CA ASP A 165 7.60 2.90 19.96
C ASP A 165 6.64 3.04 18.74
N ASP A 166 6.37 1.95 18.01
CA ASP A 166 5.45 1.91 16.85
C ASP A 166 4.01 1.42 17.16
#